data_AF-A0A946AY07-F1
#
_entry.id   AF-A0A946AY07-F1
#
_cell.length_a   1.000
_cell.length_b   1.000
_cell.length_c   1.000
_cell.angle_alpha   90.00
_cell.angle_beta   90.00
_cell.angle_gamma   90.00
#
_symmetry.space_group_name_H-M   'P 1'
#
loop_
_entity.id
_entity.type
_entity.pdbx_description
1 polymer ?
#
loop_
_entity_poly.entity_id
_entity_poly.type
_entity_poly.pdbx_seq_one_letter_code
_entity_poly.pdbx_strand_id
1 'polypeptide(L)'
;MRKKLNEHLSNQASSPRQFQVLNFGISAYGTDQAYLTYLKYARKFHPDYVFLFFFDTHIWRSWASTYCSNFGTNDHLCMNIRPTPHIRPQGVNLIRAILNLGEFHRFISELRLMKLTKKKFPMTPPEYLKYIAFQENQIDEKMVQNLSKVINEENLNIDAPRDYKNFTLKQNHLIETEFKGARVKIRNKKLFLPSLIFTLNANLMGLQKQDQFLDEELKNLVKVYKIGNPLQALKGNENFPLFEVALATNLKIISDMAKAVQRDGAKLILVDATKNLPRYGQLPAALVAKIMEKFCKLNDIGYIPLHDRLNKSRKDGVSTHWKYDHHFNETGNKIFSDSMFSYLNININN
;
A
#
# COMPACT_ATOMS: atom_id res chain seq x y z
N MET A 1 18.25 -9.60 8.39
CA MET A 1 18.29 -8.44 9.30
C MET A 1 19.02 -8.71 10.62
N ARG A 2 18.44 -9.44 11.60
CA ARG A 2 19.05 -9.67 12.94
C ARG A 2 20.52 -10.13 12.89
N LYS A 3 20.80 -11.19 12.13
CA LYS A 3 22.16 -11.73 11.96
C LYS A 3 23.13 -10.64 11.47
N LYS A 4 22.75 -9.93 10.40
CA LYS A 4 23.55 -8.84 9.81
C LYS A 4 23.82 -7.70 10.80
N LEU A 5 22.82 -7.27 11.58
CA LEU A 5 23.00 -6.26 12.62
C LEU A 5 24.02 -6.70 13.67
N ASN A 6 23.88 -7.92 14.19
CA ASN A 6 24.76 -8.41 15.23
C ASN A 6 26.19 -8.68 14.73
N GLU A 7 26.37 -9.07 13.48
CA GLU A 7 27.70 -9.28 12.90
C GLU A 7 28.43 -7.97 12.60
N HIS A 8 27.72 -6.91 12.20
CA HIS A 8 28.35 -5.71 11.64
C HIS A 8 28.34 -4.51 12.59
N LEU A 9 27.37 -4.41 13.51
CA LEU A 9 27.20 -3.24 14.39
C LEU A 9 27.48 -3.54 15.87
N SER A 10 27.35 -4.78 16.33
CA SER A 10 27.57 -5.11 17.75
C SER A 10 29.02 -4.96 18.20
N ASN A 11 29.98 -5.18 17.29
CA ASN A 11 31.42 -5.10 17.59
C ASN A 11 31.99 -3.67 17.49
N GLN A 12 31.21 -2.71 17.01
CA GLN A 12 31.63 -1.31 16.83
C GLN A 12 31.24 -0.41 18.01
N ALA A 13 30.38 -0.88 18.91
CA ALA A 13 29.95 -0.14 20.08
C ALA A 13 30.87 -0.43 21.29
N SER A 14 31.12 0.59 22.12
CA SER A 14 31.93 0.52 23.36
C SER A 14 31.40 -0.48 24.40
N SER A 15 30.18 -0.99 24.20
CA SER A 15 29.56 -2.09 24.93
C SER A 15 28.81 -2.96 23.92
N PRO A 16 28.88 -4.31 24.00
CA PRO A 16 28.25 -5.19 23.03
C PRO A 16 26.72 -5.01 23.05
N ARG A 17 26.19 -4.34 22.02
CA ARG A 17 24.74 -4.18 21.82
C ARG A 17 24.19 -5.42 21.12
N GLN A 18 23.21 -6.10 21.73
CA GLN A 18 22.49 -7.18 21.06
C GLN A 18 21.24 -6.64 20.36
N PHE A 19 21.21 -6.71 19.04
CA PHE A 19 20.04 -6.33 18.26
C PHE A 19 19.01 -7.46 18.22
N GLN A 20 17.77 -7.12 18.54
CA GLN A 20 16.59 -7.96 18.35
C GLN A 20 15.73 -7.41 17.22
N VAL A 21 15.10 -8.31 16.44
CA VAL A 21 14.21 -7.92 15.36
C VAL A 21 12.93 -8.73 15.52
N LEU A 22 11.82 -8.04 15.70
CA LEU A 22 10.49 -8.63 15.82
C LEU A 22 9.68 -8.29 14.57
N ASN A 23 9.06 -9.30 13.96
CA ASN A 23 8.17 -9.13 12.82
C ASN A 23 6.75 -9.49 13.25
N PHE A 24 5.82 -8.54 13.10
CA PHE A 24 4.42 -8.69 13.51
C PHE A 24 3.48 -9.18 12.39
N GLY A 25 4.01 -9.44 11.18
CA GLY A 25 3.35 -10.27 10.17
C GLY A 25 1.94 -9.84 9.75
N ILE A 26 1.71 -8.54 9.55
CA ILE A 26 0.38 -7.97 9.28
C ILE A 26 0.07 -8.04 7.76
N SER A 27 0.29 -9.19 7.13
CA SER A 27 0.07 -9.34 5.69
C SER A 27 -1.43 -9.29 5.36
N ALA A 28 -1.77 -8.73 4.21
CA ALA A 28 -3.15 -8.56 3.71
C ALA A 28 -4.04 -7.48 4.38
N TYR A 29 -3.50 -6.64 5.27
CA TYR A 29 -4.25 -5.55 5.91
C TYR A 29 -3.79 -4.14 5.47
N GLY A 30 -4.47 -3.10 5.95
CA GLY A 30 -4.15 -1.70 5.67
C GLY A 30 -3.20 -1.07 6.70
N THR A 31 -2.86 0.19 6.47
CA THR A 31 -1.99 1.00 7.34
C THR A 31 -2.59 1.16 8.75
N ASP A 32 -3.91 1.20 8.84
CA ASP A 32 -4.68 1.25 10.10
C ASP A 32 -4.37 0.05 11.01
N GLN A 33 -4.35 -1.16 10.46
CA GLN A 33 -4.04 -2.37 11.22
C GLN A 33 -2.58 -2.42 11.65
N ALA A 34 -1.67 -1.81 10.88
CA ALA A 34 -0.29 -1.63 11.30
C ALA A 34 -0.18 -0.73 12.53
N TYR A 35 -0.90 0.39 12.54
CA TYR A 35 -0.97 1.28 13.69
C TYR A 35 -1.59 0.59 14.93
N LEU A 36 -2.73 -0.08 14.76
CA LEU A 36 -3.38 -0.81 15.87
C LEU A 36 -2.51 -1.93 16.42
N THR A 37 -1.74 -2.62 15.56
CA THR A 37 -0.78 -3.64 15.99
C THR A 37 0.36 -3.04 16.80
N TYR A 38 0.85 -1.86 16.41
CA TYR A 38 1.83 -1.15 17.21
C TYR A 38 1.28 -0.80 18.61
N LEU A 39 0.09 -0.20 18.66
CA LEU A 39 -0.57 0.19 19.91
C LEU A 39 -0.81 -1.00 20.85
N LYS A 40 -1.25 -2.14 20.31
CA LYS A 40 -1.68 -3.29 21.11
C LYS A 40 -0.53 -4.24 21.48
N TYR A 41 0.44 -4.41 20.58
CA TYR A 41 1.45 -5.45 20.70
C TYR A 41 2.87 -4.91 20.65
N ALA A 42 3.25 -4.18 19.59
CA ALA A 42 4.67 -3.90 19.34
C ALA A 42 5.30 -2.96 20.37
N ARG A 43 4.57 -1.95 20.86
CA ARG A 43 5.11 -0.97 21.82
C ARG A 43 5.57 -1.56 23.16
N LYS A 44 5.02 -2.71 23.56
CA LYS A 44 5.39 -3.41 24.81
C LYS A 44 6.84 -3.91 24.82
N PHE A 45 7.46 -3.99 23.65
CA PHE A 45 8.85 -4.42 23.48
C PHE A 45 9.84 -3.25 23.49
N HIS A 46 9.38 -2.01 23.71
CA HIS A 46 10.20 -0.79 23.76
C HIS A 46 11.21 -0.70 22.60
N PRO A 47 10.75 -0.75 21.33
CA PRO A 47 11.64 -0.76 20.18
C PRO A 47 12.35 0.59 20.03
N ASP A 48 13.61 0.63 19.62
CA ASP A 48 14.27 1.89 19.22
C ASP A 48 13.80 2.37 17.83
N TYR A 49 13.48 1.42 16.95
CA TYR A 49 13.08 1.66 15.56
C TYR A 49 11.88 0.81 15.18
N VAL A 50 10.91 1.42 14.49
CA VAL A 50 9.72 0.74 13.95
C VAL A 50 9.70 0.90 12.44
N PHE A 51 9.87 -0.21 11.71
CA PHE A 51 9.79 -0.23 10.25
C PHE A 51 8.37 -0.56 9.80
N LEU A 52 7.73 0.37 9.10
CA LEU A 52 6.44 0.19 8.47
C LEU A 52 6.62 -0.08 6.97
N PHE A 53 6.41 -1.33 6.56
CA PHE A 53 6.35 -1.66 5.13
C PHE A 53 5.09 -1.07 4.50
N PHE A 54 5.24 -0.35 3.39
CA PHE A 54 4.15 0.35 2.72
C PHE A 54 4.16 0.10 1.21
N PHE A 55 2.99 -0.12 0.63
CA PHE A 55 2.79 -0.26 -0.81
C PHE A 55 1.38 0.15 -1.20
N ASP A 56 1.14 0.32 -2.50
CA ASP A 56 -0.07 0.93 -3.06
C ASP A 56 -1.40 0.35 -2.51
N THR A 57 -1.47 -0.96 -2.28
CA THR A 57 -2.69 -1.59 -1.77
C THR A 57 -3.04 -1.20 -0.34
N HIS A 58 -2.07 -0.78 0.48
CA HIS A 58 -2.34 -0.39 1.86
C HIS A 58 -3.27 0.81 1.95
N ILE A 59 -3.21 1.73 0.98
CA ILE A 59 -4.09 2.89 0.92
C ILE A 59 -5.56 2.46 0.90
N TRP A 60 -5.87 1.52 0.02
CA TRP A 60 -7.23 1.01 -0.19
C TRP A 60 -7.66 0.03 0.89
N ARG A 61 -6.74 -0.78 1.42
CA ARG A 61 -7.04 -1.75 2.47
C ARG A 61 -7.43 -1.11 3.79
N SER A 62 -6.91 0.09 4.09
CA SER A 62 -7.36 0.87 5.25
C SER A 62 -8.84 1.22 5.19
N TRP A 63 -9.45 1.20 4.00
CA TRP A 63 -10.89 1.43 3.78
C TRP A 63 -11.69 0.15 3.59
N ALA A 64 -11.03 -0.99 3.41
CA ALA A 64 -11.67 -2.27 3.19
C ALA A 64 -12.06 -2.92 4.52
N SER A 65 -13.12 -2.41 5.16
CA SER A 65 -13.60 -2.91 6.44
C SER A 65 -14.48 -4.16 6.35
N THR A 66 -14.93 -4.49 5.14
CA THR A 66 -15.83 -5.60 4.86
C THR A 66 -15.06 -6.86 4.45
N TYR A 67 -15.48 -8.00 4.96
CA TYR A 67 -15.07 -9.32 4.51
C TYR A 67 -16.28 -10.06 3.95
N CYS A 68 -16.15 -10.56 2.73
CA CYS A 68 -17.20 -11.31 2.07
C CYS A 68 -16.78 -12.78 1.91
N SER A 69 -17.66 -13.69 2.32
CA SER A 69 -17.47 -15.13 2.19
C SER A 69 -18.83 -15.82 2.16
N ASN A 70 -18.83 -17.06 1.68
CA ASN A 70 -20.01 -17.89 1.66
C ASN A 70 -20.19 -18.74 2.93
N PHE A 71 -19.17 -18.79 3.80
CA PHE A 71 -19.18 -19.58 5.04
C PHE A 71 -19.68 -21.03 4.84
N GLY A 72 -19.32 -21.67 3.72
CA GLY A 72 -19.73 -23.05 3.43
C GLY A 72 -21.16 -23.19 2.91
N THR A 73 -21.89 -22.08 2.74
CA THR A 73 -23.25 -22.04 2.17
C THR A 73 -23.24 -21.58 0.72
N ASN A 74 -24.42 -21.55 0.07
CA ASN A 74 -24.59 -20.96 -1.26
C ASN A 74 -24.77 -19.42 -1.21
N ASP A 75 -24.96 -18.84 -0.03
CA ASP A 75 -25.25 -17.43 0.14
C ASP A 75 -23.96 -16.62 0.24
N HIS A 76 -23.89 -15.49 -0.47
CA HIS A 76 -22.78 -14.56 -0.35
C HIS A 76 -23.05 -13.54 0.76
N LEU A 77 -22.29 -13.61 1.86
CA LEU A 77 -22.44 -12.71 2.99
C LEU A 77 -21.22 -11.81 3.14
N CYS A 78 -21.46 -10.50 3.20
CA CYS A 78 -20.47 -9.47 3.47
C CYS A 78 -20.68 -8.89 4.86
N MET A 79 -19.64 -8.91 5.71
CA MET A 79 -19.68 -8.43 7.10
C MET A 79 -18.60 -7.39 7.35
N ASN A 80 -18.91 -6.33 8.08
CA ASN A 80 -17.95 -5.33 8.54
C ASN A 80 -17.20 -5.88 9.76
N ILE A 81 -16.03 -6.47 9.51
CA ILE A 81 -15.25 -7.21 10.52
C ILE A 81 -13.96 -6.50 10.92
N ARG A 82 -13.68 -5.33 10.34
CA ARG A 82 -12.46 -4.56 10.66
C ARG A 82 -12.80 -3.17 11.16
N PRO A 83 -11.97 -2.62 12.05
CA PRO A 83 -12.03 -1.23 12.40
C PRO A 83 -12.01 -0.34 11.15
N THR A 84 -12.77 0.76 11.16
CA THR A 84 -12.85 1.67 10.00
C THR A 84 -12.30 3.05 10.36
N PRO A 85 -11.13 3.43 9.84
CA PRO A 85 -10.57 4.76 10.06
C PRO A 85 -11.31 5.80 9.21
N HIS A 86 -11.56 6.97 9.80
CA HIS A 86 -12.06 8.11 9.07
C HIS A 86 -11.58 9.42 9.72
N ILE A 87 -11.53 10.47 8.90
CA ILE A 87 -11.31 11.85 9.33
C ILE A 87 -12.57 12.68 9.02
N ARG A 88 -12.67 13.87 9.62
CA ARG A 88 -13.85 14.72 9.48
C ARG A 88 -14.03 15.21 8.03
N PRO A 89 -15.28 15.39 7.54
CA PRO A 89 -15.53 15.91 6.20
C PRO A 89 -14.89 17.28 5.93
N GLN A 90 -14.82 18.16 6.93
CA GLN A 90 -14.14 19.45 6.80
C GLN A 90 -12.65 19.27 6.50
N GLY A 91 -11.97 18.39 7.24
CA GLY A 91 -10.56 18.07 7.03
C GLY A 91 -10.29 17.47 5.65
N VAL A 92 -11.15 16.55 5.21
CA VAL A 92 -11.09 15.99 3.85
C VAL A 92 -11.17 17.09 2.79
N ASN A 93 -12.11 18.02 2.92
CA ASN A 93 -12.28 19.10 1.95
C ASN A 93 -11.04 20.01 1.87
N LEU A 94 -10.46 20.37 3.02
CA LEU A 94 -9.22 21.14 3.08
C LEU A 94 -8.06 20.40 2.40
N ILE A 95 -7.89 19.11 2.71
CA ILE A 95 -6.84 18.28 2.11
C ILE A 95 -7.02 18.17 0.60
N ARG A 96 -8.25 17.96 0.13
CA ARG A 96 -8.53 17.93 -1.31
C ARG A 96 -8.20 19.26 -1.99
N ALA A 97 -8.51 20.38 -1.35
CA ALA A 97 -8.16 21.70 -1.87
C ALA A 97 -6.63 21.90 -1.94
N ILE A 98 -5.88 21.41 -0.95
CA ILE A 98 -4.41 21.46 -0.94
C ILE A 98 -3.81 20.58 -2.04
N LEU A 99 -4.28 19.33 -2.17
CA LEU A 99 -3.78 18.40 -3.17
C LEU A 99 -4.12 18.85 -4.59
N ASN A 100 -5.23 19.56 -4.78
CA ASN A 100 -5.68 20.14 -6.04
C ASN A 100 -5.55 19.19 -7.25
N LEU A 101 -6.03 17.95 -7.11
CA LEU A 101 -5.94 16.91 -8.15
C LEU A 101 -6.96 17.09 -9.29
N GLY A 102 -7.32 18.33 -9.63
CA GLY A 102 -8.29 18.64 -10.69
C GLY A 102 -7.86 18.09 -12.05
N GLU A 103 -6.59 18.24 -12.39
CA GLU A 103 -5.98 17.69 -13.61
C GLU A 103 -6.05 16.16 -13.68
N PHE A 104 -5.77 15.50 -12.56
CA PHE A 104 -5.91 14.04 -12.45
C PHE A 104 -7.37 13.61 -12.69
N HIS A 105 -8.34 14.25 -12.05
CA HIS A 105 -9.76 13.89 -12.23
C HIS A 105 -10.27 14.19 -13.64
N ARG A 106 -9.79 15.28 -14.26
CA ARG A 106 -10.07 15.59 -15.67
C ARG A 106 -9.52 14.49 -16.57
N PHE A 107 -8.27 14.09 -16.37
CA PHE A 107 -7.65 12.98 -17.10
C PHE A 107 -8.44 11.67 -16.96
N ILE A 108 -8.84 11.27 -15.76
CA ILE A 108 -9.68 10.07 -15.55
C ILE A 108 -11.03 10.18 -16.26
N SER A 109 -11.64 11.37 -16.26
CA SER A 109 -12.93 11.62 -16.93
C SER A 109 -12.82 11.54 -18.45
N GLU A 110 -11.75 12.10 -19.03
CA GLU A 110 -11.44 12.00 -20.45
C GLU A 110 -11.18 10.56 -20.87
N LEU A 111 -10.40 9.80 -20.09
CA LEU A 111 -10.17 8.37 -20.32
C LEU A 111 -11.49 7.58 -20.35
N ARG A 112 -12.41 7.88 -19.43
CA ARG A 112 -13.73 7.26 -19.40
C ARG A 112 -14.52 7.57 -20.67
N LEU A 113 -14.53 8.82 -21.12
CA LEU A 113 -15.22 9.23 -22.34
C LEU A 113 -14.62 8.58 -23.59
N MET A 114 -13.30 8.52 -23.70
CA MET A 114 -12.59 7.85 -24.78
C MET A 114 -12.97 6.37 -24.86
N LYS A 115 -13.04 5.68 -23.71
CA LYS A 115 -13.47 4.29 -23.63
C LYS A 115 -14.92 4.09 -24.12
N LEU A 116 -15.83 4.98 -23.73
CA LEU A 116 -17.23 4.93 -24.18
C LEU A 116 -17.36 5.17 -25.69
N THR A 117 -16.54 6.08 -26.22
CA THR A 117 -16.53 6.45 -27.64
C THR A 117 -15.63 5.55 -28.50
N LYS A 118 -15.02 4.49 -27.91
CA LYS A 118 -14.05 3.59 -28.56
C LYS A 118 -12.89 4.32 -29.25
N LYS A 119 -12.52 5.51 -28.77
CA LYS A 119 -11.38 6.27 -29.27
C LYS A 119 -10.08 5.68 -28.71
N LYS A 120 -9.01 5.71 -29.52
CA LYS A 120 -7.66 5.39 -29.03
C LYS A 120 -7.19 6.47 -28.07
N PHE A 121 -6.40 6.05 -27.08
CA PHE A 121 -5.74 6.97 -26.18
C PHE A 121 -4.70 7.81 -26.95
N PRO A 122 -4.62 9.14 -26.72
CA PRO A 122 -3.80 10.01 -27.54
C PRO A 122 -2.30 9.95 -27.22
N MET A 123 -1.88 9.36 -26.09
CA MET A 123 -0.46 9.27 -25.73
C MET A 123 0.09 7.85 -25.97
N THR A 124 1.31 7.79 -26.47
CA THR A 124 2.16 6.59 -26.49
C THR A 124 2.64 6.24 -25.07
N PRO A 125 3.12 5.00 -24.80
CA PRO A 125 3.66 4.63 -23.49
C PRO A 125 4.78 5.56 -22.98
N PRO A 126 5.76 5.99 -23.81
CA PRO A 126 6.77 6.97 -23.39
C PRO A 126 6.18 8.35 -23.03
N GLU A 127 5.18 8.83 -23.78
CA GLU A 127 4.50 10.10 -23.47
C GLU A 127 3.72 10.02 -22.16
N TYR A 128 3.06 8.89 -21.90
CA TYR A 128 2.39 8.66 -20.63
C TYR A 128 3.37 8.64 -19.44
N LEU A 129 4.55 8.03 -19.59
CA LEU A 129 5.60 8.09 -18.56
C LEU A 129 6.11 9.52 -18.32
N LYS A 130 6.25 10.32 -19.37
CA LYS A 130 6.59 11.76 -19.24
C LYS A 130 5.47 12.53 -18.54
N TYR A 131 4.21 12.23 -18.84
CA TYR A 131 3.05 12.81 -18.16
C TYR A 131 3.05 12.47 -16.66
N ILE A 132 3.34 11.22 -16.29
CA ILE A 132 3.49 10.83 -14.87
C ILE A 132 4.58 11.65 -14.19
N ALA A 133 5.76 11.74 -14.80
CA ALA A 133 6.87 12.52 -14.23
C ALA A 133 6.52 14.01 -14.10
N PHE A 134 5.79 14.57 -15.08
CA PHE A 134 5.29 15.94 -15.01
C PHE A 134 4.34 16.15 -13.82
N GLN A 135 3.36 15.26 -13.63
CA GLN A 135 2.42 15.33 -12.50
C GLN A 135 3.13 15.11 -11.15
N GLU A 136 4.08 14.18 -11.08
CA GLU A 136 4.90 13.94 -9.89
C GLU A 136 5.70 15.19 -9.49
N ASN A 137 6.19 15.95 -10.47
CA ASN A 137 6.94 17.18 -10.24
C ASN A 137 6.06 18.37 -9.81
N GLN A 138 4.74 18.31 -9.98
CA GLN A 138 3.82 19.33 -9.44
C GLN A 138 3.66 19.23 -7.92
N ILE A 139 4.09 18.13 -7.30
CA ILE A 139 4.07 17.97 -5.84
C ILE A 139 5.25 18.72 -5.24
N ASP A 140 5.02 19.97 -4.86
CA ASP A 140 6.02 20.85 -4.26
C ASP A 140 6.09 20.76 -2.73
N GLU A 141 7.05 21.45 -2.11
CA GLU A 141 7.21 21.47 -0.66
C GLU A 141 6.11 22.24 0.06
N LYS A 142 5.62 23.33 -0.52
CA LYS A 142 4.57 24.18 0.07
C LYS A 142 3.26 23.42 0.19
N MET A 143 2.89 22.66 -0.84
CA MET A 143 1.74 21.76 -0.85
C MET A 143 1.84 20.76 0.30
N VAL A 144 3.00 20.10 0.45
CA VAL A 144 3.16 19.07 1.48
C VAL A 144 3.29 19.65 2.89
N GLN A 145 3.85 20.86 3.04
CA GLN A 145 3.84 21.60 4.31
C GLN A 145 2.41 21.93 4.75
N ASN A 146 1.58 22.45 3.84
CA ASN A 146 0.16 22.72 4.12
C ASN A 146 -0.59 21.43 4.45
N LEU A 147 -0.33 20.37 3.70
CA LEU A 147 -0.90 19.04 3.97
C LEU A 147 -0.52 18.53 5.35
N SER A 148 0.76 18.64 5.71
CA SER A 148 1.30 18.26 7.02
C SER A 148 0.59 19.00 8.16
N LYS A 149 0.43 20.33 8.03
CA LYS A 149 -0.27 21.16 9.01
C LYS A 149 -1.70 20.65 9.23
N VAL A 150 -2.49 20.53 8.15
CA VAL A 150 -3.89 20.09 8.25
C VAL A 150 -4.00 18.67 8.81
N ILE A 151 -3.18 17.73 8.34
CA ILE A 151 -3.18 16.35 8.84
C ILE A 151 -2.86 16.30 10.35
N ASN A 152 -1.95 17.15 10.82
CA ASN A 152 -1.57 17.18 12.22
C ASN A 152 -2.65 17.76 13.15
N GLU A 153 -3.49 18.65 12.64
CA GLU A 153 -4.63 19.26 13.34
C GLU A 153 -5.91 18.41 13.28
N GLU A 154 -6.01 17.48 12.32
CA GLU A 154 -7.17 16.59 12.22
C GLU A 154 -7.19 15.50 13.30
N ASN A 155 -8.38 14.96 13.56
CA ASN A 155 -8.57 13.81 14.44
C ASN A 155 -8.82 12.55 13.61
N LEU A 156 -8.14 11.46 13.97
CA LEU A 156 -8.42 10.13 13.45
C LEU A 156 -9.46 9.45 14.34
N ASN A 157 -10.61 9.14 13.78
CA ASN A 157 -11.59 8.28 14.43
C ASN A 157 -11.46 6.88 13.84
N ILE A 158 -11.53 5.85 14.69
CA ILE A 158 -11.50 4.45 14.28
C ILE A 158 -12.74 3.78 14.87
N ASP A 159 -13.73 3.53 14.02
CA ASP A 159 -14.95 2.84 14.44
C ASP A 159 -14.67 1.36 14.71
N ALA A 160 -15.26 0.81 15.77
CA ALA A 160 -15.19 -0.61 16.05
C ALA A 160 -15.89 -1.42 14.93
N PRO A 161 -15.41 -2.65 14.66
CA PRO A 161 -16.07 -3.52 13.68
C PRO A 161 -17.49 -3.88 14.14
N ARG A 162 -18.47 -3.72 13.26
CA ARG A 162 -19.89 -3.94 13.60
C ARG A 162 -20.26 -5.41 13.71
N ASP A 163 -19.70 -6.25 12.86
CA ASP A 163 -20.13 -7.64 12.67
C ASP A 163 -19.14 -8.66 13.22
N TYR A 164 -18.11 -8.24 13.96
CA TYR A 164 -17.01 -9.11 14.37
C TYR A 164 -17.48 -10.34 15.15
N LYS A 165 -18.42 -10.16 16.10
CA LYS A 165 -18.97 -11.28 16.90
C LYS A 165 -19.71 -12.30 16.01
N ASN A 166 -20.55 -11.82 15.10
CA ASN A 166 -21.30 -12.67 14.16
C ASN A 166 -20.35 -13.42 13.21
N PHE A 167 -19.33 -12.72 12.71
CA PHE A 167 -18.27 -13.32 11.91
C PHE A 167 -17.56 -14.47 12.63
N THR A 168 -17.13 -14.26 13.88
CA THR A 168 -16.47 -15.32 14.67
C THR A 168 -17.39 -16.52 14.89
N LEU A 169 -18.68 -16.29 15.20
CA LEU A 169 -19.65 -17.38 15.34
C LEU A 169 -19.78 -18.20 14.05
N LYS A 170 -19.93 -17.56 12.89
CA LYS A 170 -20.01 -18.24 11.59
C LYS A 170 -18.71 -18.95 11.22
N GLN A 171 -17.56 -18.35 11.52
CA GLN A 171 -16.27 -18.96 11.25
C GLN A 171 -16.02 -20.19 12.13
N ASN A 172 -16.40 -20.14 13.41
CA ASN A 172 -16.31 -21.29 14.31
C ASN A 172 -17.25 -22.42 13.86
N HIS A 173 -18.49 -22.09 13.50
CA HIS A 173 -19.42 -23.07 12.96
C HIS A 173 -18.88 -23.75 11.69
N LEU A 174 -18.29 -22.98 10.77
CA LEU A 174 -17.64 -23.52 9.56
C LEU A 174 -16.46 -24.45 9.91
N ILE A 175 -15.64 -24.07 10.89
CA ILE A 175 -14.52 -24.88 11.35
C ILE A 175 -15.01 -26.21 11.93
N GLU A 176 -16.00 -26.17 12.81
CA GLU A 176 -16.57 -27.35 13.48
C GLU A 176 -17.24 -28.31 12.50
N THR A 177 -17.98 -27.78 11.53
CA THR A 177 -18.76 -28.57 10.58
C THR A 177 -17.95 -28.97 9.35
N GLU A 178 -17.77 -28.04 8.41
CA GLU A 178 -17.17 -28.27 7.09
C GLU A 178 -15.69 -28.66 7.15
N PHE A 179 -14.96 -28.12 8.14
CA PHE A 179 -13.53 -28.40 8.27
C PHE A 179 -13.24 -29.47 9.34
N LYS A 180 -14.27 -30.06 9.96
CA LYS A 180 -14.16 -31.13 10.97
C LYS A 180 -13.20 -30.77 12.12
N GLY A 181 -13.30 -29.54 12.61
CA GLY A 181 -12.45 -28.98 13.66
C GLY A 181 -11.09 -28.45 13.17
N ALA A 182 -10.72 -28.66 11.91
CA ALA A 182 -9.50 -28.09 11.34
C ALA A 182 -9.70 -26.63 10.92
N ARG A 183 -8.64 -25.83 10.92
CA ARG A 183 -8.69 -24.44 10.42
C ARG A 183 -8.48 -24.32 8.91
N VAL A 184 -8.16 -25.43 8.26
CA VAL A 184 -7.88 -25.50 6.83
C VAL A 184 -8.66 -26.67 6.25
N LYS A 185 -9.51 -26.41 5.25
CA LYS A 185 -10.13 -27.48 4.47
C LYS A 185 -9.07 -28.11 3.57
N ILE A 186 -8.84 -29.40 3.73
CA ILE A 186 -8.04 -30.17 2.76
C ILE A 186 -8.84 -30.17 1.45
N ARG A 187 -8.34 -29.46 0.45
CA ARG A 187 -8.95 -29.45 -0.89
C ARG A 187 -8.81 -30.84 -1.48
N ASN A 188 -9.90 -31.42 -1.97
CA ASN A 188 -9.82 -32.57 -2.86
C ASN A 188 -8.99 -32.16 -4.08
N LYS A 189 -7.82 -32.79 -4.25
CA LYS A 189 -6.92 -32.54 -5.36
C LYS A 189 -7.62 -32.95 -6.67
N LYS A 190 -8.35 -32.04 -7.31
CA LYS A 190 -8.61 -32.14 -8.74
C LYS A 190 -7.34 -31.70 -9.45
N LEU A 191 -6.77 -32.59 -10.26
CA LEU A 191 -5.67 -32.27 -11.18
C LEU A 191 -6.12 -31.11 -12.07
N PHE A 192 -5.61 -29.90 -11.79
CA PHE A 192 -5.62 -28.81 -12.74
C PHE A 192 -4.31 -28.95 -13.52
N LEU A 193 -4.39 -29.45 -14.75
CA LEU A 193 -3.34 -29.33 -15.75
C LEU A 193 -3.47 -27.94 -16.40
N PRO A 194 -2.59 -26.97 -16.11
CA PRO A 194 -2.55 -25.74 -16.89
C PRO A 194 -1.83 -26.06 -18.21
N SER A 195 -2.52 -25.84 -19.33
CA SER A 195 -1.99 -26.00 -20.68
C SER A 195 -0.73 -25.17 -20.89
N LEU A 196 0.38 -25.85 -21.16
CA LEU A 196 1.72 -25.30 -21.28
C LEU A 196 2.01 -24.95 -22.74
N ILE A 197 1.36 -23.93 -23.28
CA ILE A 197 1.65 -23.40 -24.62
C ILE A 197 1.57 -21.87 -24.57
N PHE A 198 2.63 -21.19 -24.15
CA PHE A 198 2.76 -19.72 -24.37
C PHE A 198 4.20 -19.19 -24.33
N THR A 199 5.19 -20.00 -24.71
CA THR A 199 6.61 -19.61 -24.73
C THR A 199 7.24 -19.71 -26.11
N LEU A 200 6.59 -19.17 -27.14
CA LEU A 200 7.23 -18.89 -28.43
C LEU A 200 6.78 -17.51 -28.92
N ASN A 201 7.77 -16.67 -29.28
CA ASN A 201 7.73 -15.33 -29.89
C ASN A 201 7.99 -14.12 -28.97
N ALA A 202 9.21 -14.02 -28.44
CA ALA A 202 9.62 -12.92 -27.55
C ALA A 202 9.99 -11.59 -28.26
N ASN A 203 10.37 -11.59 -29.55
CA ASN A 203 11.02 -10.41 -30.15
C ASN A 203 10.12 -9.50 -31.01
N LEU A 204 9.00 -9.98 -31.57
CA LEU A 204 7.97 -9.10 -32.18
C LEU A 204 6.94 -8.60 -31.15
N MET A 205 6.84 -9.25 -30.00
CA MET A 205 5.86 -8.95 -28.94
C MET A 205 6.23 -7.74 -28.08
N GLY A 206 7.43 -7.15 -28.19
CA GLY A 206 7.86 -6.04 -27.31
C GLY A 206 6.98 -4.79 -27.41
N LEU A 207 6.64 -4.37 -28.64
CA LEU A 207 5.78 -3.21 -28.88
C LEU A 207 4.30 -3.53 -28.59
N GLN A 208 3.81 -4.69 -29.01
CA GLN A 208 2.45 -5.14 -28.69
C GLN A 208 2.22 -5.30 -27.18
N LYS A 209 3.23 -5.76 -26.41
CA LYS A 209 3.16 -5.85 -24.95
C LYS A 209 3.17 -4.49 -24.26
N GLN A 210 3.86 -3.49 -24.81
CA GLN A 210 3.85 -2.13 -24.25
C GLN A 210 2.50 -1.43 -24.47
N ASP A 211 1.90 -1.59 -25.66
CA ASP A 211 0.57 -1.07 -25.94
C ASP A 211 -0.52 -1.78 -25.12
N GLN A 212 -0.43 -3.11 -24.96
CA GLN A 212 -1.30 -3.88 -24.07
C GLN A 212 -1.17 -3.44 -22.60
N PHE A 213 0.07 -3.22 -22.13
CA PHE A 213 0.32 -2.74 -20.79
C PHE A 213 -0.34 -1.37 -20.54
N LEU A 214 -0.21 -0.43 -21.49
CA LEU A 214 -0.82 0.88 -21.38
C LEU A 214 -2.35 0.79 -21.36
N ASP A 215 -2.95 -0.04 -22.21
CA ASP A 215 -4.41 -0.23 -22.21
C ASP A 215 -4.92 -0.81 -20.88
N GLU A 216 -4.22 -1.80 -20.31
CA GLU A 216 -4.54 -2.35 -18.98
C GLU A 216 -4.44 -1.30 -17.87
N GLU A 217 -3.35 -0.51 -17.88
CA GLU A 217 -3.13 0.60 -16.96
C GLU A 217 -4.28 1.61 -17.00
N LEU A 218 -4.65 2.09 -18.19
CA LEU A 218 -5.71 3.10 -18.35
C LEU A 218 -7.10 2.54 -17.97
N LYS A 219 -7.38 1.29 -18.31
CA LYS A 219 -8.60 0.60 -17.87
C LYS A 219 -8.69 0.52 -16.35
N ASN A 220 -7.56 0.21 -15.71
CA ASN A 220 -7.48 0.13 -14.26
C ASN A 220 -7.68 1.50 -13.60
N LEU A 221 -7.10 2.55 -14.16
CA LEU A 221 -7.31 3.92 -13.69
C LEU A 221 -8.81 4.31 -13.71
N VAL A 222 -9.51 4.09 -14.82
CA VAL A 222 -10.94 4.37 -14.90
C VAL A 222 -11.74 3.51 -13.92
N LYS A 223 -11.37 2.23 -13.75
CA LYS A 223 -12.06 1.32 -12.84
C LYS A 223 -11.99 1.80 -11.39
N VAL A 224 -10.81 2.26 -10.95
CA VAL A 224 -10.50 2.54 -9.54
C VAL A 224 -10.80 3.99 -9.18
N TYR A 225 -10.53 4.94 -10.06
CA TYR A 225 -10.55 6.38 -9.75
C TYR A 225 -11.72 7.14 -10.35
N LYS A 226 -12.61 6.49 -11.12
CA LYS A 226 -13.85 7.15 -11.57
C LYS A 226 -14.63 7.69 -10.37
N ILE A 227 -15.14 8.90 -10.51
CA ILE A 227 -16.13 9.45 -9.60
C ILE A 227 -17.51 8.94 -10.05
N GLY A 228 -18.20 8.24 -9.16
CA GLY A 228 -19.51 7.65 -9.39
C GLY A 228 -20.61 8.71 -9.43
N ASN A 229 -20.71 9.51 -8.37
CA ASN A 229 -21.66 10.62 -8.27
C ASN A 229 -20.92 11.95 -8.04
N PRO A 230 -20.88 12.86 -9.05
CA PRO A 230 -20.25 14.17 -8.91
C PRO A 230 -20.83 15.03 -7.77
N LEU A 231 -22.11 14.84 -7.42
CA LEU A 231 -22.75 15.53 -6.30
C LEU A 231 -22.28 15.02 -4.93
N GLN A 232 -21.66 13.84 -4.89
CA GLN A 232 -21.05 13.26 -3.70
C GLN A 232 -19.54 13.14 -3.91
N ALA A 233 -18.89 14.24 -4.29
CA ALA A 233 -17.50 14.25 -4.74
C ALA A 233 -16.50 13.58 -3.77
N LEU A 234 -16.80 13.48 -2.47
CA LEU A 234 -15.97 12.78 -1.48
C LEU A 234 -16.12 11.24 -1.49
N LYS A 235 -17.17 10.73 -2.13
CA LYS A 235 -17.41 9.30 -2.31
C LYS A 235 -16.97 8.94 -3.74
N GLY A 236 -15.85 8.22 -3.84
CA GLY A 236 -15.25 7.83 -5.12
C GLY A 236 -16.19 7.02 -5.99
N ASN A 237 -16.18 5.69 -5.86
CA ASN A 237 -17.11 4.79 -6.53
C ASN A 237 -17.60 3.68 -5.59
N GLU A 238 -18.35 2.72 -6.15
CA GLU A 238 -18.95 1.60 -5.43
C GLU A 238 -17.94 0.74 -4.64
N ASN A 239 -16.68 0.68 -5.08
CA ASN A 239 -15.64 -0.17 -4.50
C ASN A 239 -14.54 0.60 -3.78
N PHE A 240 -14.37 1.89 -4.09
CA PHE A 240 -13.26 2.70 -3.60
C PHE A 240 -13.73 4.08 -3.12
N PRO A 241 -13.20 4.58 -1.98
CA PRO A 241 -13.39 5.99 -1.62
C PRO A 241 -12.71 6.90 -2.66
N LEU A 242 -12.94 8.22 -2.56
CA LEU A 242 -12.18 9.17 -3.37
C LEU A 242 -10.67 9.00 -3.06
N PHE A 243 -9.82 9.16 -4.07
CA PHE A 243 -8.38 8.97 -3.90
C PHE A 243 -7.77 9.88 -2.83
N GLU A 244 -8.13 11.17 -2.82
CA GLU A 244 -7.69 12.12 -1.82
C GLU A 244 -8.16 11.74 -0.41
N VAL A 245 -9.36 11.18 -0.29
CA VAL A 245 -9.91 10.68 0.98
C VAL A 245 -9.07 9.49 1.49
N ALA A 246 -8.75 8.55 0.59
CA ALA A 246 -7.92 7.41 0.91
C ALA A 246 -6.52 7.85 1.36
N LEU A 247 -5.90 8.74 0.59
CA LEU A 247 -4.57 9.28 0.87
C LEU A 247 -4.55 10.06 2.19
N ALA A 248 -5.50 10.98 2.40
CA ALA A 248 -5.63 11.77 3.61
C ALA A 248 -5.71 10.90 4.87
N THR A 249 -6.55 9.86 4.81
CA THR A 249 -6.73 8.94 5.94
C THR A 249 -5.46 8.17 6.25
N ASN A 250 -4.73 7.71 5.23
CA ASN A 250 -3.46 6.99 5.43
C ASN A 250 -2.35 7.90 5.93
N LEU A 251 -2.25 9.14 5.44
CA LEU A 251 -1.31 10.15 5.97
C LEU A 251 -1.60 10.44 7.44
N LYS A 252 -2.88 10.53 7.80
CA LYS A 252 -3.30 10.73 9.18
C LYS A 252 -2.93 9.55 10.08
N ILE A 253 -3.21 8.32 9.63
CA ILE A 253 -2.80 7.10 10.35
C ILE A 253 -1.28 7.09 10.56
N ILE A 254 -0.49 7.40 9.53
CA ILE A 254 0.98 7.44 9.62
C ILE A 254 1.44 8.54 10.59
N SER A 255 0.83 9.72 10.56
CA SER A 255 1.14 10.81 11.51
C SER A 255 0.86 10.39 12.95
N ASP A 256 -0.30 9.80 13.23
CA ASP A 256 -0.67 9.37 14.58
C ASP A 256 0.18 8.17 15.06
N MET A 257 0.55 7.27 14.14
CA MET A 257 1.52 6.21 14.41
C MET A 257 2.89 6.79 14.74
N ALA A 258 3.38 7.76 13.98
CA ALA A 258 4.67 8.41 14.23
C ALA A 258 4.69 9.08 15.61
N LYS A 259 3.62 9.83 15.96
CA LYS A 259 3.47 10.45 17.28
C LYS A 259 3.45 9.41 18.39
N ALA A 260 2.75 8.29 18.22
CA ALA A 260 2.74 7.22 19.21
C ALA A 260 4.11 6.57 19.39
N VAL A 261 4.79 6.28 18.27
CA VAL A 261 6.15 5.71 18.24
C VAL A 261 7.15 6.65 18.93
N GLN A 262 7.09 7.94 18.63
CA GLN A 262 7.97 8.95 19.22
C GLN A 262 7.73 9.12 20.73
N ARG A 263 6.47 9.11 21.19
CA ARG A 263 6.15 9.16 22.63
C ARG A 263 6.76 7.98 23.42
N ASP A 264 6.94 6.85 22.75
CA ASP A 264 7.55 5.66 23.34
C ASP A 264 9.09 5.64 23.19
N GLY A 265 9.69 6.77 22.78
CA GLY A 265 11.14 6.92 22.64
C GLY A 265 11.74 6.33 21.36
N ALA A 266 10.90 5.96 20.40
CA ALA A 266 11.29 5.24 19.19
C ALA A 266 11.20 6.11 17.93
N LYS A 267 11.84 5.68 16.83
CA LYS A 267 11.69 6.31 15.50
C LYS A 267 10.85 5.47 14.55
N LEU A 268 9.86 6.08 13.89
CA LEU A 268 9.10 5.45 12.80
C LEU A 268 9.86 5.60 11.48
N ILE A 269 9.93 4.52 10.70
CA ILE A 269 10.52 4.50 9.36
C ILE A 269 9.53 3.88 8.39
N LEU A 270 9.12 4.64 7.38
CA LEU A 270 8.33 4.16 6.27
C LEU A 270 9.25 3.50 5.22
N VAL A 271 8.99 2.23 4.90
CA VAL A 271 9.70 1.48 3.87
C VAL A 271 8.80 1.36 2.65
N ASP A 272 8.96 2.26 1.69
CA ASP A 272 8.01 2.49 0.60
C ASP A 272 8.31 1.68 -0.67
N ALA A 273 7.43 0.74 -0.97
CA ALA A 273 7.41 -0.06 -2.18
C ALA A 273 6.30 0.36 -3.17
N THR A 274 5.64 1.50 -2.98
CA THR A 274 4.44 1.90 -3.74
C THR A 274 4.64 1.90 -5.26
N LYS A 275 5.78 2.39 -5.77
CA LYS A 275 6.09 2.41 -7.21
C LYS A 275 6.57 1.05 -7.74
N ASN A 276 6.68 0.01 -6.91
CA ASN A 276 7.08 -1.32 -7.34
C ASN A 276 5.84 -2.19 -7.62
N LEU A 277 5.66 -2.57 -8.89
CA LEU A 277 4.51 -3.37 -9.34
C LEU A 277 3.15 -2.80 -8.88
N PRO A 278 2.84 -1.53 -9.20
CA PRO A 278 1.61 -0.90 -8.77
C PRO A 278 0.39 -1.65 -9.33
N ARG A 279 -0.55 -1.98 -8.46
CA ARG A 279 -1.80 -2.69 -8.77
C ARG A 279 -2.94 -1.75 -9.10
N TYR A 280 -2.86 -0.51 -8.63
CA TYR A 280 -3.88 0.51 -8.84
C TYR A 280 -3.40 1.64 -9.78
N GLY A 281 -2.34 1.42 -10.54
CA GLY A 281 -1.89 2.34 -11.58
C GLY A 281 -0.58 3.05 -11.25
N GLN A 282 0.22 3.31 -12.28
CA GLN A 282 1.53 3.95 -12.16
C GLN A 282 1.43 5.43 -11.78
N LEU A 283 0.50 6.18 -12.38
CA LEU A 283 0.29 7.59 -12.07
C LEU A 283 -0.03 7.83 -10.58
N PRO A 284 -1.09 7.23 -10.01
CA PRO A 284 -1.40 7.42 -8.59
C PRO A 284 -0.30 6.87 -7.67
N ALA A 285 0.40 5.80 -8.04
CA ALA A 285 1.53 5.28 -7.27
C ALA A 285 2.70 6.27 -7.21
N ALA A 286 3.00 6.96 -8.32
CA ALA A 286 4.03 8.00 -8.35
C ALA A 286 3.65 9.21 -7.47
N LEU A 287 2.39 9.67 -7.57
CA LEU A 287 1.89 10.77 -6.72
C LEU A 287 1.97 10.41 -5.24
N VAL A 288 1.50 9.21 -4.85
CA VAL A 288 1.55 8.73 -3.46
C VAL A 288 2.98 8.68 -2.95
N ALA A 289 3.91 8.05 -3.69
CA ALA A 289 5.29 7.91 -3.26
C ALA A 289 5.94 9.28 -3.05
N LYS A 290 5.68 10.25 -3.94
CA LYS A 290 6.23 11.61 -3.83
C LYS A 290 5.69 12.37 -2.64
N ILE A 291 4.37 12.27 -2.41
CA ILE A 291 3.72 12.88 -1.25
C ILE A 291 4.22 12.24 0.04
N MET A 292 4.31 10.91 0.10
CA MET A 292 4.80 10.17 1.28
C MET A 292 6.27 10.51 1.59
N GLU A 293 7.14 10.57 0.58
CA GLU A 293 8.55 10.96 0.74
C GLU A 293 8.67 12.33 1.42
N LYS A 294 8.04 13.35 0.84
CA LYS A 294 8.09 14.72 1.34
C LYS A 294 7.41 14.84 2.71
N PHE A 295 6.27 14.17 2.89
CA PHE A 295 5.53 14.20 4.15
C PHE A 295 6.34 13.58 5.29
N CYS A 296 6.99 12.43 5.04
CA CYS A 296 7.82 11.78 6.05
C CYS A 296 9.00 12.68 6.45
N LYS A 297 9.71 13.27 5.47
CA LYS A 297 10.81 14.21 5.71
C LYS A 297 10.37 15.39 6.59
N LEU A 298 9.21 15.97 6.33
CA LEU A 298 8.68 17.12 7.07
C LEU A 298 8.19 16.79 8.50
N ASN A 299 7.90 15.52 8.79
CA ASN A 299 7.31 15.09 10.07
C ASN A 299 8.27 14.24 10.92
N ASP A 300 9.59 14.31 10.68
CA ASP A 300 10.62 13.49 11.33
C ASP A 300 10.32 11.97 11.30
N ILE A 301 9.77 11.52 10.17
CA ILE A 301 9.56 10.09 9.89
C ILE A 301 10.69 9.66 8.95
N GLY A 302 11.39 8.59 9.32
CA GLY A 302 12.38 7.99 8.43
C GLY A 302 11.72 7.49 7.14
N TYR A 303 12.42 7.59 6.01
CA TYR A 303 11.88 7.17 4.72
C TYR A 303 12.91 6.37 3.93
N ILE A 304 12.51 5.20 3.45
CA ILE A 304 13.32 4.32 2.60
C ILE A 304 12.54 4.10 1.28
N PRO A 305 13.02 4.63 0.14
CA PRO A 305 12.40 4.40 -1.17
C PRO A 305 12.75 3.00 -1.69
N LEU A 306 12.18 1.97 -1.06
CA LEU A 306 12.47 0.56 -1.41
C LEU A 306 12.18 0.25 -2.87
N HIS A 307 11.16 0.92 -3.44
CA HIS A 307 10.79 0.77 -4.84
C HIS A 307 11.95 1.03 -5.82
N ASP A 308 12.90 1.91 -5.51
CA ASP A 308 14.03 2.21 -6.40
C ASP A 308 14.93 0.99 -6.61
N ARG A 309 15.33 0.34 -5.51
CA ARG A 309 16.19 -0.84 -5.57
C ARG A 309 15.47 -2.05 -6.17
N LEU A 310 14.18 -2.21 -5.85
CA LEU A 310 13.36 -3.29 -6.43
C LEU A 310 13.14 -3.09 -7.93
N ASN A 311 12.86 -1.85 -8.38
CA ASN A 311 12.66 -1.54 -9.78
C ASN A 311 13.97 -1.61 -10.57
N LYS A 312 15.11 -1.19 -9.99
CA LYS A 312 16.43 -1.38 -10.60
C LYS A 312 16.73 -2.85 -10.84
N SER A 313 16.60 -3.70 -9.81
CA SER A 313 16.80 -5.15 -9.94
C SER A 313 15.97 -5.76 -11.08
N ARG A 314 14.70 -5.34 -11.22
CA ARG A 314 13.83 -5.81 -12.30
C ARG A 314 14.24 -5.31 -13.69
N LYS A 315 14.69 -4.05 -13.80
CA LYS A 315 15.23 -3.50 -15.05
C LYS A 315 16.48 -4.27 -15.50
N ASP A 316 17.27 -4.73 -14.53
CA ASP A 316 18.45 -5.56 -14.76
C ASP A 316 18.11 -7.05 -15.02
N GLY A 317 16.82 -7.39 -15.21
CA GLY A 317 16.36 -8.74 -15.52
C GLY A 317 16.24 -9.69 -14.33
N VAL A 318 16.49 -9.21 -13.10
CA VAL A 318 16.44 -10.04 -11.89
C VAL A 318 15.06 -9.94 -11.23
N SER A 319 14.35 -11.06 -11.16
CA SER A 319 13.04 -11.10 -10.49
C SER A 319 13.17 -10.87 -8.98
N THR A 320 12.32 -10.00 -8.45
CA THR A 320 12.21 -9.71 -7.01
C THR A 320 10.98 -10.36 -6.37
N HIS A 321 10.18 -11.06 -7.16
CA HIS A 321 8.92 -11.70 -6.76
C HIS A 321 8.85 -13.10 -7.36
N TRP A 322 8.01 -13.93 -6.77
CA TRP A 322 7.64 -15.20 -7.37
C TRP A 322 6.76 -14.95 -8.61
N LYS A 323 6.89 -15.78 -9.64
CA LYS A 323 6.20 -15.58 -10.93
C LYS A 323 4.67 -15.48 -10.81
N TYR A 324 4.10 -16.21 -9.85
CA TYR A 324 2.65 -16.31 -9.64
C TYR A 324 2.23 -15.81 -8.26
N ASP A 325 3.13 -15.18 -7.52
CA ASP A 325 2.87 -14.66 -6.19
C ASP A 325 3.53 -13.29 -6.01
N HIS A 326 2.72 -12.32 -5.57
CA HIS A 326 3.14 -10.95 -5.32
C HIS A 326 3.95 -10.78 -4.02
N HIS A 327 4.27 -11.85 -3.30
CA HIS A 327 5.28 -11.79 -2.24
C HIS A 327 6.69 -11.71 -2.84
N PHE A 328 7.59 -11.04 -2.11
CA PHE A 328 9.00 -11.03 -2.44
C PHE A 328 9.57 -12.46 -2.45
N ASN A 329 10.39 -12.77 -3.45
CA ASN A 329 11.26 -13.94 -3.42
C ASN A 329 12.49 -13.67 -2.55
N GLU A 330 13.49 -14.55 -2.58
CA GLU A 330 14.73 -14.42 -1.83
C GLU A 330 15.45 -13.10 -2.17
N THR A 331 15.52 -12.74 -3.45
CA THR A 331 16.14 -11.49 -3.92
C THR A 331 15.39 -10.27 -3.40
N GLY A 332 14.06 -10.24 -3.51
CA GLY A 332 13.24 -9.15 -2.99
C GLY A 332 13.38 -8.97 -1.48
N ASN A 333 13.35 -10.08 -0.72
CA ASN A 333 13.56 -10.07 0.73
C ASN A 333 14.97 -9.61 1.11
N LYS A 334 15.99 -9.98 0.32
CA LYS A 334 17.36 -9.50 0.49
C LYS A 334 17.44 -8.00 0.29
N ILE A 335 16.87 -7.47 -0.80
CA ILE A 335 16.83 -6.01 -1.07
C ILE A 335 16.11 -5.28 0.05
N PHE A 336 14.97 -5.81 0.52
CA PHE A 336 14.22 -5.26 1.66
C PHE A 336 15.06 -5.21 2.94
N SER A 337 15.66 -6.33 3.34
CA SER A 337 16.52 -6.39 4.53
C SER A 337 17.76 -5.50 4.41
N ASP A 338 18.39 -5.46 3.24
CA ASP A 338 19.59 -4.66 3.02
C ASP A 338 19.28 -3.16 3.08
N SER A 339 18.09 -2.74 2.63
CA SER A 339 17.69 -1.32 2.65
C SER A 339 17.44 -0.83 4.08
N MET A 340 16.76 -1.62 4.91
CA MET A 340 16.60 -1.31 6.33
C MET A 340 17.95 -1.30 7.06
N PHE A 341 18.84 -2.25 6.75
CA PHE A 341 20.18 -2.29 7.34
C PHE A 341 21.01 -1.05 6.99
N SER A 342 21.04 -0.65 5.71
CA SER A 342 21.75 0.54 5.27
C SER A 342 21.24 1.80 5.97
N TYR A 343 19.91 1.93 6.15
CA TYR A 343 19.33 3.03 6.91
C TYR A 343 19.84 3.07 8.35
N LEU A 344 19.80 1.94 9.07
CA LEU A 344 20.29 1.88 10.46
C LEU A 344 21.80 2.15 10.55
N ASN A 345 22.60 1.58 9.66
CA ASN A 345 24.06 1.76 9.68
C ASN A 345 24.46 3.25 9.51
N ILE A 346 23.72 4.01 8.73
CA ILE A 346 23.95 5.46 8.57
C ILE A 346 23.50 6.23 9.82
N ASN A 347 22.37 5.87 10.42
CA ASN A 347 21.77 6.64 11.52
C ASN A 347 22.24 6.23 12.93
N ILE A 348 22.96 5.11 13.06
CA ILE A 348 23.58 4.68 14.34
C ILE A 348 25.02 5.19 14.44
N ASN A 349 25.71 5.34 13.32
CA ASN A 349 27.12 5.77 13.27
C ASN A 349 27.30 7.28 13.04
N ASN A 350 26.20 8.00 12.79
CA ASN A 350 26.12 9.46 12.84
C ASN A 350 25.38 9.86 14.11
#